data_AF-A0A2D0I658-F1
#
_entry.id   AF-A0A2D0I658-F1
#
_cell.length_a   1.000
_cell.length_b   1.000
_cell.length_c   1.000
_cell.angle_alpha   90.00
_cell.angle_beta   90.00
_cell.angle_gamma   90.00
#
_symmetry.space_group_name_H-M   'P 1'
#
loop_
_entity.id
_entity.type
_entity.pdbx_description
1 polymer ?
#
loop_
_entity_poly.entity_id
_entity_poly.type
_entity_poly.pdbx_seq_one_letter_code
_entity_poly.pdbx_strand_id
1 'polypeptide(L)'
;MPLIKCYECEKEISDKALSCPHCGAPATSEPKEEEPTIELNKKDNIAPKTNEASKGGEAFSVIFTSLFILIVIVIFIRSCSGSDDKVKPATSEVDAPADVTVTDAQKIAAKELISANGYTCDSIDGMNRFFTSEGYHVYCNDHRYNYDIENKGGNWIVSVK
;
A
#
# COMPACT_ATOMS: atom_id res chain seq x y z
N MET A 1 17.28 -38.10 27.98
CA MET A 1 16.73 -37.48 26.76
C MET A 1 17.09 -36.01 26.82
N PRO A 2 17.66 -35.41 25.78
CA PRO A 2 17.95 -33.99 25.80
C PRO A 2 16.62 -33.21 25.76
N LEU A 3 16.50 -32.22 26.65
CA LEU A 3 15.36 -31.31 26.68
C LEU A 3 15.75 -30.07 25.86
N ILE A 4 14.88 -29.68 24.93
CA ILE A 4 15.02 -28.45 24.14
C ILE A 4 14.03 -27.41 24.66
N LYS A 5 14.33 -26.12 24.45
CA LYS A 5 13.40 -25.05 24.80
C LYS A 5 12.47 -24.77 23.63
N CYS A 6 11.17 -24.66 23.90
CA CYS A 6 10.19 -24.21 22.92
C CYS A 6 10.45 -22.75 22.54
N TYR A 7 10.44 -22.42 21.25
CA TYR A 7 10.71 -21.06 20.76
C TYR A 7 9.59 -20.06 21.04
N GLU A 8 8.36 -20.53 21.36
CA GLU A 8 7.24 -19.65 21.68
C GLU A 8 7.06 -19.43 23.18
N CYS A 9 7.09 -20.49 23.97
CA CYS A 9 6.75 -20.42 25.40
C CYS A 9 7.95 -20.61 26.33
N GLU A 10 9.15 -20.82 25.78
CA GLU A 10 10.43 -21.01 26.49
C GLU A 10 10.47 -22.18 27.50
N LYS A 11 9.40 -22.97 27.57
CA LYS A 11 9.34 -24.18 28.40
C LYS A 11 10.14 -25.31 27.78
N GLU A 12 10.62 -26.19 28.65
CA GLU A 12 11.39 -27.36 28.24
C GLU A 12 10.47 -28.44 27.68
N ILE A 13 10.84 -28.97 26.51
CA ILE A 13 10.13 -30.04 25.81
C ILE A 13 11.11 -31.13 25.39
N SER A 14 10.60 -32.33 25.13
CA SER A 14 11.40 -33.44 24.60
C SER A 14 11.85 -33.15 23.17
N ASP A 15 13.11 -33.47 22.84
CA ASP A 15 13.67 -33.43 21.48
C ASP A 15 12.91 -34.28 20.45
N LYS A 16 12.03 -35.18 20.91
CA LYS A 16 11.17 -36.03 20.08
C LYS A 16 9.71 -35.56 19.98
N ALA A 17 9.33 -34.48 20.65
CA ALA A 17 7.97 -33.98 20.57
C ALA A 17 7.69 -33.47 19.15
N LEU A 18 6.52 -33.75 18.57
CA LEU A 18 6.11 -33.13 17.29
C LEU A 18 5.66 -31.68 17.50
N SER A 19 5.05 -31.43 18.66
CA SER A 19 4.54 -30.13 19.08
C SER A 19 4.70 -29.95 20.59
N CYS A 20 4.77 -28.70 21.02
CA CYS A 20 4.90 -28.32 22.41
C CYS A 20 3.58 -28.61 23.15
N PRO A 21 3.59 -29.44 24.21
CA PRO A 21 2.37 -29.74 24.98
C PRO A 21 1.86 -28.55 25.81
N HIS A 22 2.64 -27.47 25.94
CA HIS A 22 2.27 -26.30 26.72
C HIS A 22 1.62 -25.19 25.91
N CYS A 23 1.99 -25.01 24.64
CA CYS A 23 1.46 -23.94 23.79
C CYS A 23 0.98 -24.41 22.40
N GLY A 24 1.31 -25.63 21.99
CA GLY A 24 0.93 -26.18 20.68
C GLY A 24 1.92 -25.91 19.54
N ALA A 25 2.96 -25.11 19.76
CA ALA A 25 3.98 -24.79 18.74
C ALA A 25 4.66 -26.06 18.18
N PRO A 26 4.97 -26.14 16.88
CA PRO A 26 5.79 -27.24 16.33
C PRO A 26 7.18 -27.28 17.00
N ALA A 27 7.77 -28.47 17.15
CA ALA A 27 9.05 -28.61 17.88
C ALA A 27 10.29 -28.15 17.09
N THR A 28 10.18 -28.01 15.77
CA THR A 28 11.29 -27.61 14.89
C THR A 28 10.78 -26.56 13.90
N SER A 29 11.34 -25.35 13.96
CA SER A 29 11.26 -24.39 12.88
C SER A 29 12.31 -24.77 11.83
N GLU A 30 11.96 -25.55 10.82
CA GLU A 30 12.87 -25.83 9.71
C GLU A 30 13.14 -24.53 8.92
N PRO A 31 14.38 -24.01 8.86
CA PRO A 31 14.76 -23.01 7.89
C PRO A 31 14.94 -23.72 6.55
N LYS A 32 14.18 -23.28 5.56
CA LYS A 32 14.25 -23.77 4.18
C LYS A 32 15.64 -23.53 3.59
N GLU A 33 16.46 -24.57 3.54
CA GLU A 33 17.74 -24.64 2.82
C GLU A 33 17.50 -25.34 1.47
N GLU A 34 17.50 -24.56 0.38
CA GLU A 34 17.70 -25.04 -1.00
C GLU A 34 18.47 -23.95 -1.79
N GLU A 35 19.80 -24.08 -1.79
CA GLU A 35 20.71 -24.28 -2.95
C GLU A 35 20.73 -23.36 -4.20
N PRO A 36 21.84 -23.39 -4.99
CA PRO A 36 22.52 -22.22 -5.57
C PRO A 36 22.07 -21.88 -6.99
N THR A 37 22.13 -20.60 -7.38
CA THR A 37 21.95 -20.19 -8.79
C THR A 37 23.21 -19.57 -9.38
N ILE A 38 23.63 -20.25 -10.45
CA ILE A 38 24.76 -20.09 -11.35
C ILE A 38 24.85 -18.68 -11.98
N GLU A 39 26.08 -18.15 -12.05
CA GLU A 39 26.46 -17.00 -12.87
C GLU A 39 26.32 -17.33 -14.37
N LEU A 40 25.54 -16.52 -15.10
CA LEU A 40 25.52 -16.55 -16.56
C LEU A 40 25.87 -15.18 -17.14
N ASN A 41 27.04 -15.23 -17.77
CA ASN A 41 27.81 -14.31 -18.56
C ASN A 41 27.04 -13.68 -19.75
N LYS A 42 27.51 -12.48 -20.14
CA LYS A 42 27.51 -11.89 -21.49
C LYS A 42 26.19 -11.49 -22.13
N LYS A 43 25.98 -10.17 -22.26
CA LYS A 43 25.40 -9.60 -23.49
C LYS A 43 26.19 -8.38 -23.93
N ASP A 44 26.84 -8.56 -25.07
CA ASP A 44 27.56 -7.56 -25.84
C ASP A 44 26.59 -6.46 -26.32
N ASN A 45 27.11 -5.23 -26.35
CA ASN A 45 26.56 -4.07 -27.03
C ASN A 45 26.30 -4.37 -28.51
N ILE A 46 25.17 -3.93 -29.08
CA ILE A 46 25.03 -3.32 -30.41
C ILE A 46 23.61 -2.75 -30.53
N ALA A 47 23.49 -1.43 -30.60
CA ALA A 47 22.51 -0.75 -31.44
C ALA A 47 22.97 0.70 -31.66
N PRO A 48 23.40 1.08 -32.88
CA PRO A 48 23.60 2.46 -33.27
C PRO A 48 22.37 3.01 -34.00
N LYS A 49 22.36 4.34 -34.12
CA LYS A 49 21.61 5.20 -35.06
C LYS A 49 20.29 5.73 -34.51
N THR A 50 20.31 7.01 -34.10
CA THR A 50 19.89 8.22 -34.85
C THR A 50 18.37 8.21 -35.07
N ASN A 51 17.67 9.30 -34.78
CA ASN A 51 17.25 10.17 -35.88
C ASN A 51 16.61 11.47 -35.39
N GLU A 52 17.15 12.55 -35.95
CA GLU A 52 16.49 13.74 -36.49
C GLU A 52 15.57 14.59 -35.59
N ALA A 53 16.11 15.76 -35.23
CA ALA A 53 15.36 16.96 -34.91
C ALA A 53 14.58 17.45 -36.14
N SER A 54 13.28 17.76 -35.99
CA SER A 54 12.52 18.51 -37.00
C SER A 54 11.95 19.80 -36.41
N LYS A 55 12.41 20.89 -37.01
CA LYS A 55 12.05 22.29 -36.81
C LYS A 55 10.81 22.58 -37.68
N GLY A 56 9.80 23.23 -37.12
CA GLY A 56 8.70 23.79 -37.92
C GLY A 56 7.50 24.19 -37.07
N GLY A 57 7.46 25.44 -36.62
CA GLY A 57 6.38 25.90 -35.75
C GLY A 57 6.29 27.42 -35.63
N GLU A 58 5.86 28.10 -36.69
CA GLU A 58 5.54 29.54 -36.61
C GLU A 58 4.06 29.88 -36.86
N ALA A 59 3.18 28.89 -37.01
CA ALA A 59 1.72 29.13 -37.12
C ALA A 59 0.92 28.61 -35.92
N PHE A 60 1.39 27.57 -35.23
CA PHE A 60 0.68 27.00 -34.07
C PHE A 60 0.81 27.86 -32.80
N SER A 61 1.90 28.60 -32.64
CA SER A 61 2.15 29.39 -31.43
C SER A 61 1.14 30.54 -31.25
N VAL A 62 0.71 31.19 -32.35
CA VAL A 62 -0.24 32.31 -32.28
C VAL A 62 -1.67 31.83 -31.98
N ILE A 63 -2.04 30.65 -32.49
CA ILE A 63 -3.36 30.04 -32.24
C ILE A 63 -3.42 29.55 -30.79
N PHE A 64 -2.37 28.89 -30.29
CA PHE A 64 -2.32 28.44 -28.91
C PHE A 64 -2.29 29.61 -27.92
N THR A 65 -1.55 30.69 -28.19
CA THR A 65 -1.53 31.87 -27.32
C THR A 65 -2.87 32.60 -27.30
N SER A 66 -3.53 32.77 -28.45
CA SER A 66 -4.87 33.39 -28.50
C SER A 66 -5.95 32.54 -27.81
N LEU A 67 -5.90 31.20 -27.97
CA LEU A 67 -6.82 30.29 -27.29
C LEU A 67 -6.58 30.30 -25.77
N PHE A 68 -5.32 30.29 -25.34
CA PHE A 68 -4.96 30.31 -23.92
C PHE A 68 -5.42 31.61 -23.24
N ILE A 69 -5.24 32.75 -23.92
CA ILE A 69 -5.71 34.06 -23.43
C ILE A 69 -7.24 34.07 -23.29
N LEU A 70 -7.99 33.53 -24.26
CA LEU A 70 -9.46 33.41 -24.14
C LEU A 70 -9.89 32.52 -22.98
N ILE A 71 -9.21 31.39 -22.76
CA ILE A 71 -9.50 30.47 -21.64
C ILE A 71 -9.26 31.17 -20.30
N VAL A 72 -8.14 31.91 -20.15
CA VAL A 72 -7.83 32.65 -18.92
C VAL A 72 -8.87 33.73 -18.64
N ILE A 73 -9.34 34.45 -19.67
CA ILE A 73 -10.39 35.46 -19.53
C ILE A 73 -11.71 34.83 -19.06
N VAL A 74 -12.10 33.66 -19.60
CA VAL A 74 -13.32 32.94 -19.18
C VAL A 74 -13.22 32.48 -17.72
N ILE A 75 -12.05 31.99 -17.29
CA ILE A 75 -11.80 31.60 -15.90
C ILE A 75 -11.88 32.81 -14.96
N PHE A 76 -11.33 33.95 -15.39
CA PHE A 76 -11.37 35.19 -14.59
C PHE A 76 -12.79 35.73 -14.46
N ILE A 77 -13.60 35.69 -15.53
CA ILE A 77 -15.02 36.07 -15.49
C ILE A 77 -15.81 35.12 -14.57
N ARG A 78 -15.51 33.82 -14.58
CA ARG A 78 -16.15 32.86 -13.66
C ARG A 78 -15.76 33.06 -12.19
N SER A 79 -14.60 33.66 -11.92
CA SER A 79 -14.14 33.92 -10.55
C SER A 79 -14.89 35.06 -9.84
N CYS A 80 -15.69 35.87 -10.56
CA CYS A 80 -16.42 36.99 -9.96
C CYS A 80 -17.91 36.73 -9.68
N SER A 81 -18.42 35.51 -9.88
CA SER A 81 -19.83 35.18 -9.61
C SER A 81 -19.94 34.05 -8.58
N GLY A 82 -19.64 34.38 -7.32
CA GLY A 82 -19.95 33.54 -6.17
C GLY A 82 -20.76 34.35 -5.15
N SER A 83 -22.08 34.28 -5.26
CA SER A 83 -23.03 34.79 -4.28
C SER A 83 -23.24 33.74 -3.17
N ASP A 84 -23.32 34.25 -1.93
CA ASP A 84 -23.45 33.51 -0.68
C ASP A 84 -24.63 32.55 -0.64
N ASP A 85 -24.37 31.28 -0.28
CA ASP A 85 -25.40 30.38 0.23
C ASP A 85 -24.89 29.52 1.40
N LYS A 86 -25.45 29.85 2.58
CA LYS A 86 -25.91 28.98 3.68
C LYS A 86 -24.91 27.99 4.32
N VAL A 87 -24.43 28.42 5.49
CA VAL A 87 -23.90 27.60 6.60
C VAL A 87 -24.83 26.41 6.93
N LYS A 88 -24.27 25.19 6.90
CA LYS A 88 -24.75 23.97 7.57
C LYS A 88 -23.55 23.36 8.33
N PRO A 89 -23.71 22.86 9.57
CA PRO A 89 -22.57 22.68 10.47
C PRO A 89 -21.84 21.35 10.30
N ALA A 90 -20.56 21.38 10.70
CA ALA A 90 -19.64 20.28 11.01
C ALA A 90 -19.10 19.47 9.81
N THR A 91 -17.90 19.82 9.35
CA THR A 91 -16.66 19.04 9.56
C THR A 91 -15.47 19.84 9.03
N SER A 92 -14.36 19.81 9.77
CA SER A 92 -13.14 20.54 9.45
C SER A 92 -12.42 19.86 8.28
N GLU A 93 -12.64 20.33 7.06
CA GLU A 93 -11.82 19.99 5.90
C GLU A 93 -10.59 20.90 5.90
N VAL A 94 -9.44 20.34 6.28
CA VAL A 94 -8.13 20.95 6.04
C VAL A 94 -7.74 20.56 4.62
N ASP A 95 -7.56 21.57 3.77
CA ASP A 95 -6.96 21.44 2.44
C ASP A 95 -5.60 20.75 2.52
N ALA A 96 -5.56 19.47 2.16
CA ALA A 96 -4.33 18.72 1.88
C ALA A 96 -4.52 17.95 0.56
N PRO A 97 -3.51 17.94 -0.33
CA PRO A 97 -3.68 17.44 -1.69
C PRO A 97 -3.77 15.90 -1.70
N ALA A 98 -4.87 15.38 -2.27
CA ALA A 98 -5.10 13.97 -2.57
C ALA A 98 -5.05 13.00 -1.37
N ASP A 99 -5.90 13.22 -0.37
CA ASP A 99 -6.30 12.15 0.55
C ASP A 99 -7.16 11.14 -0.24
N VAL A 100 -6.57 9.99 -0.56
CA VAL A 100 -7.31 8.83 -1.08
C VAL A 100 -8.14 8.32 0.09
N THR A 101 -9.29 8.96 0.31
CA THR A 101 -10.21 8.62 1.39
C THR A 101 -10.58 7.15 1.23
N VAL A 102 -10.04 6.31 2.09
CA VAL A 102 -10.38 4.89 2.14
C VAL A 102 -11.87 4.80 2.41
N THR A 103 -12.60 4.24 1.44
CA THR A 103 -14.05 4.05 1.51
C THR A 103 -14.42 3.10 2.65
N ASP A 104 -15.60 3.26 3.22
CA ASP A 104 -16.09 2.35 4.27
C ASP A 104 -16.15 0.90 3.78
N ALA A 105 -16.38 0.68 2.48
CA ALA A 105 -16.32 -0.63 1.85
C ALA A 105 -14.93 -1.28 1.98
N GLN A 106 -13.85 -0.50 1.79
CA GLN A 106 -12.47 -1.00 1.96
C GLN A 106 -12.17 -1.34 3.42
N LYS A 107 -12.70 -0.56 4.37
CA LYS A 107 -12.57 -0.86 5.81
C LYS A 107 -13.26 -2.18 6.16
N ILE A 108 -14.48 -2.40 5.67
CA ILE A 108 -15.22 -3.66 5.90
C ILE A 108 -14.43 -4.85 5.34
N ALA A 109 -13.95 -4.75 4.10
CA ALA A 109 -13.18 -5.82 3.46
C ALA A 109 -11.87 -6.12 4.21
N ALA A 110 -11.15 -5.09 4.68
CA ALA A 110 -9.95 -5.28 5.47
C ALA A 110 -10.23 -5.96 6.81
N LYS A 111 -11.30 -5.56 7.52
CA LYS A 111 -11.71 -6.20 8.78
C LYS A 111 -12.01 -7.68 8.57
N GLU A 112 -12.73 -8.02 7.51
CA GLU A 112 -13.03 -9.42 7.17
C GLU A 112 -11.76 -10.21 6.87
N LEU A 113 -10.84 -9.66 6.09
CA LEU A 113 -9.59 -10.33 5.75
C LEU A 113 -8.69 -10.55 6.97
N ILE A 114 -8.56 -9.54 7.84
CA ILE A 114 -7.80 -9.64 9.10
C ILE A 114 -8.40 -10.76 9.97
N SER A 115 -9.73 -10.77 10.11
CA SER A 115 -10.45 -11.78 10.90
C SER A 115 -10.33 -13.18 10.31
N ALA A 116 -10.37 -13.32 8.99
CA ALA A 116 -10.19 -14.59 8.28
C ALA A 116 -8.79 -15.18 8.45
N ASN A 117 -7.78 -14.33 8.71
CA ASN A 117 -6.42 -14.74 9.04
C ASN A 117 -6.21 -15.03 10.54
N GLY A 118 -7.28 -15.02 11.34
CA GLY A 118 -7.24 -15.38 12.77
C GLY A 118 -6.85 -14.23 13.70
N TYR A 119 -6.77 -13.00 13.20
CA TYR A 119 -6.48 -11.82 14.01
C TYR A 119 -7.76 -11.11 14.48
N THR A 120 -7.65 -10.31 15.53
CA THR A 120 -8.77 -9.55 16.11
C THR A 120 -8.73 -8.09 15.70
N CYS A 121 -9.77 -7.62 15.00
CA CYS A 121 -9.98 -6.20 14.70
C CYS A 121 -11.47 -5.86 14.83
N ASP A 122 -11.87 -5.24 15.94
CA ASP A 122 -13.27 -4.94 16.23
C ASP A 122 -13.71 -3.62 15.59
N SER A 123 -12.85 -2.60 15.67
CA SER A 123 -13.01 -1.31 14.99
C SER A 123 -11.75 -0.97 14.20
N ILE A 124 -11.94 -0.35 13.03
CA ILE A 124 -10.83 0.24 12.26
C ILE A 124 -10.83 1.74 12.53
N ASP A 125 -9.76 2.21 13.15
CA ASP A 125 -9.58 3.63 13.50
C ASP A 125 -8.98 4.40 12.31
N GLY A 126 -8.11 3.73 11.55
CA GLY A 126 -7.41 4.31 10.42
C GLY A 126 -6.99 3.25 9.41
N MET A 127 -6.88 3.66 8.16
CA MET A 127 -6.31 2.84 7.11
C MET A 127 -5.59 3.72 6.11
N ASN A 128 -4.32 3.43 5.85
CA ASN A 128 -3.50 4.16 4.90
C ASN A 128 -3.01 3.20 3.82
N ARG A 129 -3.19 3.58 2.56
CA ARG A 129 -2.64 2.81 1.45
C ARG A 129 -1.11 2.90 1.43
N PHE A 130 -0.43 1.82 1.05
CA PHE A 130 1.00 1.88 0.77
C PHE A 130 1.32 2.79 -0.42
N PHE A 131 2.49 3.42 -0.38
CA PHE A 131 2.91 4.35 -1.43
C PHE A 131 3.45 3.62 -2.68
N THR A 132 4.24 2.56 -2.47
CA THR A 132 4.97 1.87 -3.54
C THR A 132 4.40 0.51 -3.92
N SER A 133 3.65 -0.12 -3.02
CA SER A 133 3.10 -1.46 -3.18
C SER A 133 1.58 -1.45 -3.08
N GLU A 134 0.97 -2.54 -3.54
CA GLU A 134 -0.47 -2.73 -3.39
C GLU A 134 -0.75 -3.32 -2.01
N GLY A 135 -1.24 -2.46 -1.11
CA GLY A 135 -1.56 -2.85 0.26
C GLY A 135 -1.99 -1.69 1.13
N TYR A 136 -2.28 -2.00 2.39
CA TYR A 136 -2.79 -1.06 3.38
C TYR A 136 -2.15 -1.28 4.75
N HIS A 137 -1.79 -0.19 5.42
CA HIS A 137 -1.60 -0.14 6.87
C HIS A 137 -2.97 0.02 7.51
N VAL A 138 -3.36 -0.89 8.39
CA VAL A 138 -4.64 -0.87 9.09
C VAL A 138 -4.39 -0.73 10.58
N TYR A 139 -5.06 0.24 11.19
CA TYR A 139 -5.00 0.53 12.61
C TYR A 139 -6.33 0.12 13.24
N CYS A 140 -6.28 -0.78 14.22
CA CYS A 140 -7.46 -1.33 14.87
C CYS A 140 -7.47 -1.09 16.38
N ASN A 141 -8.69 -1.01 16.94
CA ASN A 141 -8.98 -0.97 18.37
C ASN A 141 -8.23 0.16 19.11
N ASP A 142 -8.46 1.41 18.72
CA ASP A 142 -7.78 2.61 19.18
C ASP A 142 -6.25 2.59 18.92
N HIS A 143 -5.85 2.14 17.72
CA HIS A 143 -4.45 1.95 17.31
C HIS A 143 -3.66 0.96 18.19
N ARG A 144 -4.35 0.07 18.91
CA ARG A 144 -3.71 -0.99 19.72
C ARG A 144 -3.03 -2.02 18.84
N TYR A 145 -3.60 -2.30 17.67
CA TYR A 145 -3.08 -3.27 16.72
C TYR A 145 -2.83 -2.61 15.37
N ASN A 146 -1.69 -2.97 14.78
CA ASN A 146 -1.26 -2.50 13.48
C ASN A 146 -1.08 -3.71 12.57
N TYR A 147 -1.79 -3.70 11.45
CA TYR A 147 -1.74 -4.76 10.46
C TYR A 147 -1.28 -4.20 9.13
N ASP A 148 -0.47 -4.98 8.43
CA ASP A 148 -0.08 -4.72 7.05
C ASP A 148 -0.80 -5.75 6.18
N ILE A 149 -1.65 -5.25 5.28
CA ILE A 149 -2.38 -6.06 4.31
C ILE A 149 -1.67 -5.89 2.96
N GLU A 150 -0.99 -6.93 2.50
CA GLU A 150 -0.20 -6.93 1.26
C GLU A 150 -0.85 -7.79 0.17
N ASN A 151 -0.94 -7.27 -1.05
CA ASN A 151 -1.29 -8.06 -2.22
C ASN A 151 0.00 -8.60 -2.89
N LYS A 152 0.22 -9.92 -2.81
CA LYS A 152 1.30 -10.64 -3.51
C LYS A 152 0.77 -11.36 -4.74
N GLY A 153 0.42 -10.58 -5.78
CA GLY A 153 0.02 -11.13 -7.08
C GLY A 153 -1.35 -11.82 -7.06
N GLY A 154 -2.31 -11.29 -6.31
CA GLY A 154 -3.64 -11.84 -6.10
C GLY A 154 -3.80 -12.58 -4.77
N ASN A 155 -2.69 -12.87 -4.07
CA ASN A 155 -2.72 -13.45 -2.74
C ASN A 155 -2.63 -12.36 -1.67
N TRP A 156 -3.69 -12.19 -0.90
CA TRP A 156 -3.74 -11.21 0.18
C TRP A 156 -3.16 -11.79 1.47
N ILE A 157 -2.08 -11.18 1.96
CA ILE A 157 -1.38 -11.61 3.18
C ILE A 157 -1.56 -10.54 4.25
N VAL A 158 -1.90 -10.97 5.46
CA VAL A 158 -2.02 -10.10 6.63
C VAL A 158 -0.85 -10.38 7.58
N SER A 159 -0.04 -9.36 7.85
CA SER A 159 1.06 -9.39 8.82
C SER A 159 0.79 -8.44 9.98
N VAL A 160 1.29 -8.78 11.16
CA VAL A 160 1.29 -7.90 12.34
C VAL A 160 2.60 -7.12 12.35
N LYS A 161 2.53 -5.85 12.72
CA LYS A 161 3.70 -4.96 12.84
C LYS A 161 4.11 -4.73 14.29
#